data_AF-A0A1F5TM30-F1
#
_entry.id   AF-A0A1F5TM30-F1
#
_cell.length_a   1.000
_cell.length_b   1.000
_cell.length_c   1.000
_cell.angle_alpha   90.00
_cell.angle_beta   90.00
_cell.angle_gamma   90.00
#
_symmetry.space_group_name_H-M   'P 1'
#
loop_
_entity.id
_entity.type
_entity.pdbx_description
1 polymer ?
#
loop_
_entity_poly.entity_id
_entity_poly.type
_entity_poly.pdbx_seq_one_letter_code
_entity_poly.pdbx_strand_id
1 'polypeptide(L)' 'MVRKLGAPLVATSANASGKPAALSAPEVFNYFKKRKHQPDIIVDGGALKPSKGSTVVDARDGNLKILRQGDLEIRH' A
#
# COMPACT_ATOMS: atom_id res chain seq x y z
N MET A 1 14.60 -0.11 -2.23
CA MET A 1 14.49 1.27 -1.73
C MET A 1 14.91 1.39 -0.28
N VAL A 2 14.22 0.72 0.67
CA VAL A 2 14.52 0.79 2.13
C VAL A 2 16.01 0.57 2.47
N ARG A 3 16.65 -0.46 1.88
CA ARG A 3 18.09 -0.72 2.10
C ARG A 3 19.01 0.46 1.74
N LYS A 4 18.66 1.23 0.71
CA LYS A 4 19.42 2.42 0.30
C LYS A 4 19.08 3.63 1.18
N LEU A 5 17.84 3.72 1.66
CA LEU A 5 17.39 4.80 2.55
C LEU A 5 18.04 4.70 3.94
N GLY A 6 18.30 3.49 4.43
CA GLY A 6 18.92 3.27 5.75
C GLY A 6 17.99 3.56 6.93
N ALA A 7 16.70 3.80 6.67
CA ALA A 7 15.70 4.12 7.67
C ALA A 7 14.34 3.48 7.32
N PRO A 8 13.41 3.34 8.30
CA PRO A 8 12.04 2.89 8.03
C PRO A 8 11.35 3.77 6.99
N LEU A 9 10.61 3.14 6.07
CA LEU A 9 9.80 3.83 5.07
C LEU A 9 8.32 3.63 5.41
N VAL A 10 7.67 4.71 5.85
CA VAL A 10 6.22 4.71 6.07
C VAL A 10 5.54 4.84 4.71
N ALA A 11 4.68 3.89 4.38
CA ALA A 11 3.91 3.88 3.13
C ALA A 11 2.51 3.31 3.36
N THR A 12 1.52 3.98 2.76
CA THR A 12 0.16 3.45 2.58
C THR A 12 -0.04 3.10 1.10
N SER A 13 -1.22 2.61 0.74
CA SER A 13 -1.57 2.46 -0.67
C SER A 13 -1.50 3.81 -1.40
N ALA A 14 -0.97 3.80 -2.63
CA ALA A 14 -0.69 5.00 -3.41
C ALA A 14 -1.95 5.53 -4.12
N ASN A 15 -2.89 6.05 -3.34
CA ASN A 15 -4.17 6.54 -3.87
C ASN A 15 -4.66 7.79 -3.14
N ALA A 16 -5.54 8.54 -3.79
CA ALA A 16 -6.31 9.55 -3.10
C ALA A 16 -7.26 8.89 -2.09
N SER A 17 -7.46 9.50 -0.93
CA SER A 17 -8.35 8.97 0.11
C SER A 17 -9.74 8.64 -0.44
N GLY A 18 -10.24 7.44 -0.09
CA GLY A 18 -11.54 6.92 -0.56
C GLY A 18 -11.53 6.34 -1.97
N LYS A 19 -10.39 6.37 -2.70
CA LYS A 19 -10.23 5.68 -3.98
C LYS A 19 -9.61 4.28 -3.78
N PRO A 20 -9.79 3.35 -4.73
CA PRO A 20 -9.05 2.10 -4.77
C PRO A 20 -7.53 2.34 -4.77
N ALA A 21 -6.77 1.35 -4.30
CA ALA A 21 -5.31 1.37 -4.42
C ALA A 21 -4.90 1.39 -5.90
N ALA A 22 -3.96 2.26 -6.26
CA ALA A 22 -3.39 2.26 -7.61
C ALA A 22 -2.52 1.02 -7.82
N LEU A 23 -2.63 0.42 -9.01
CA LEU A 23 -1.85 -0.74 -9.46
C LEU A 23 -0.82 -0.37 -10.53
N SER A 24 -0.74 0.90 -10.94
CA SER A 24 0.23 1.38 -11.93
C SER A 24 0.60 2.85 -11.72
N ALA A 25 1.77 3.27 -12.21
CA ALA A 25 2.19 4.66 -12.15
C ALA A 25 1.23 5.65 -12.85
N PRO A 26 0.63 5.33 -14.02
CA PRO A 26 -0.38 6.19 -14.64
C PRO A 26 -1.62 6.43 -13.76
N GLU A 27 -2.06 5.43 -12.99
CA GLU A 27 -3.17 5.59 -12.04
C GLU A 27 -2.80 6.53 -10.89
N VAL A 28 -1.61 6.38 -10.31
CA VAL A 28 -1.08 7.31 -9.31
C VAL A 28 -1.06 8.73 -9.88
N PHE A 29 -0.47 8.92 -11.06
CA PHE A 29 -0.42 10.22 -11.72
C PHE A 29 -1.83 10.81 -11.90
N ASN A 30 -2.80 10.00 -12.38
CA ASN A 30 -4.17 10.45 -12.55
C ASN A 30 -4.88 10.82 -11.25
N TYR A 31 -4.58 10.15 -10.14
CA TYR A 31 -5.14 10.48 -8.83
C TYR A 31 -4.62 11.81 -8.26
N PHE A 32 -3.37 12.18 -8.58
CA PHE A 32 -2.71 13.31 -7.92
C PHE A 32 -2.45 14.53 -8.81
N LYS A 33 -2.37 14.42 -10.15
CA LYS A 33 -1.93 15.48 -11.11
C LYS A 33 -2.58 16.87 -11.00
N LYS A 34 -3.72 16.99 -10.31
CA LYS A 34 -4.46 18.26 -10.11
C LYS A 34 -4.70 18.60 -8.64
N ARG A 35 -4.07 17.88 -7.72
CA ARG A 35 -4.23 18.12 -6.28
C ARG A 35 -3.26 19.20 -5.80
N LYS A 36 -3.64 19.89 -4.72
CA LYS A 36 -2.77 20.86 -4.05
C LYS A 36 -1.47 20.20 -3.56
N HIS A 37 -1.59 18.99 -3.02
CA HIS A 37 -0.46 18.16 -2.60
C HIS A 37 -0.36 16.97 -3.54
N GLN A 38 0.76 16.86 -4.24
CA GLN A 38 1.07 15.79 -5.19
C GLN A 38 2.40 15.16 -4.82
N PRO A 39 2.66 13.89 -5.19
CA PRO A 39 3.98 13.30 -5.02
C PRO A 39 5.03 14.05 -5.84
N ASP A 40 6.19 14.35 -5.23
CA ASP A 40 7.34 14.92 -5.94
C ASP A 40 7.96 13.92 -6.92
N ILE A 41 7.85 12.62 -6.60
CA ILE A 41 8.46 11.52 -7.36
C ILE A 41 7.43 10.39 -7.50
N ILE A 42 7.30 9.87 -8.72
CA ILE A 42 6.62 8.61 -9.01
C ILE A 42 7.67 7.65 -9.58
N VAL A 43 7.81 6.47 -8.97
CA VAL A 43 8.70 5.41 -9.45
C VAL A 43 7.87 4.38 -10.21
N ASP A 44 8.06 4.28 -11.53
CA ASP A 44 7.37 3.30 -12.36
C ASP A 44 8.11 1.96 -12.35
N GLY A 45 7.50 0.96 -11.70
CA GLY A 45 7.97 -0.43 -11.67
C GLY A 45 7.14 -1.37 -12.54
N GLY A 46 6.27 -0.85 -13.40
CA GLY A 46 5.28 -1.61 -14.15
C GLY A 46 3.95 -1.83 -13.40
N ALA A 47 3.02 -2.51 -14.07
CA ALA A 47 1.70 -2.80 -13.51
C ALA A 47 1.76 -3.96 -12.50
N LEU A 48 1.06 -3.80 -11.38
CA LEU A 48 0.89 -4.83 -10.37
C LEU A 48 -0.31 -5.72 -10.71
N LYS A 49 -0.23 -6.99 -10.30
CA LYS A 49 -1.41 -7.85 -10.27
C LYS A 49 -2.41 -7.32 -9.24
N PRO A 50 -3.72 -7.51 -9.43
CA PRO A 50 -4.71 -7.19 -8.41
C PRO A 50 -4.39 -7.86 -7.08
N SER A 51 -4.61 -7.14 -5.98
CA SER A 51 -4.29 -7.56 -4.61
C SER A 51 -5.32 -6.99 -3.63
N LYS A 52 -5.68 -7.77 -2.60
CA LYS A 52 -6.45 -7.32 -1.43
C LYS A 52 -5.57 -6.57 -0.42
N GLY A 53 -4.27 -6.44 -0.70
CA GLY A 53 -3.24 -5.91 0.18
C GLY A 53 -2.82 -6.91 1.25
N SER A 54 -2.00 -6.46 2.20
CA SER A 54 -1.48 -7.32 3.27
C SER A 54 -2.58 -7.77 4.24
N THR A 55 -2.47 -9.01 4.71
CA THR A 55 -3.20 -9.47 5.90
C THR A 55 -2.57 -8.83 7.13
N VAL A 56 -3.39 -8.27 8.00
CA VAL A 56 -2.95 -7.59 9.24
C VAL A 56 -3.46 -8.38 10.42
N VAL A 57 -2.54 -8.81 11.28
CA VAL A 57 -2.83 -9.51 12.53
C VAL A 57 -2.34 -8.69 13.70
N ASP A 58 -3.11 -8.68 14.77
CA ASP A 58 -2.68 -8.29 16.10
C ASP A 58 -2.07 -9.52 16.77
N ALA A 59 -0.80 -9.40 17.18
CA ALA A 59 -0.04 -10.46 17.82
C ALA A 59 0.33 -10.11 19.28
N ARG A 60 -0.36 -9.13 19.87
CA ARG A 60 -0.21 -8.81 21.30
C ARG A 60 -0.75 -9.96 22.14
N ASP A 61 -0.24 -10.07 23.37
CA ASP A 61 -0.75 -10.98 24.40
C ASP A 61 -0.69 -12.48 24.04
N GLY A 62 0.18 -12.86 23.09
CA GLY A 62 0.40 -14.25 22.70
C GLY A 62 -0.72 -14.88 21.86
N ASN A 63 -1.75 -14.11 21.48
CA ASN A 63 -2.85 -14.57 20.64
C ASN A 63 -2.86 -13.82 19.31
N LEU A 64 -3.11 -14.54 18.21
CA LEU A 64 -3.27 -13.92 16.89
C LEU A 64 -4.73 -13.54 16.64
N LYS A 65 -5.01 -12.25 16.54
CA LYS A 65 -6.32 -11.73 16.11
C LYS A 65 -6.20 -11.10 14.72
N ILE A 66 -7.01 -11.58 13.78
CA ILE A 66 -7.03 -11.03 12.42
C ILE A 66 -7.75 -9.67 12.45
N LEU A 67 -7.03 -8.59 12.13
CA LEU A 67 -7.59 -7.24 12.01
C LEU A 67 -8.11 -6.96 10.59
N ARG A 68 -7.44 -7.53 9.58
CA ARG A 68 -7.83 -7.40 8.17
C ARG A 68 -7.32 -8.58 7.38
N GLN A 69 -8.21 -9.26 6.65
CA GLN A 69 -7.82 -10.26 5.65
C GLN A 69 -7.30 -9.57 4.39
N GLY A 70 -6.14 -10.02 3.92
CA GLY A 70 -5.52 -9.60 2.67
C GLY A 70 -5.38 -10.76 1.71
N ASP A 71 -4.31 -10.77 0.93
CA ASP A 71 -4.04 -11.87 -0.02
C ASP A 71 -3.70 -13.19 0.67
N LEU A 72 -3.14 -13.13 1.89
CA LEU A 72 -2.94 -14.31 2.71
C LEU A 72 -4.21 -14.60 3.51
N GLU A 73 -5.01 -15.56 3.07
CA GLU A 73 -6.17 -16.00 3.82
C GLU A 73 -5.74 -16.88 5.02
N ILE A 74 -5.98 -16.38 6.22
CA ILE A 74 -5.81 -17.16 7.46
C ILE A 74 -7.18 -17.73 7.84
N ARG A 75 -7.28 -19.05 7.96
CA ARG A 75 -8.50 -19.78 8.33
C ARG A 75 -8.34 -20.38 9.72
N HIS A 76 -9.45 -20.45 10.46
CA HIS A 76 -9.56 -21.13 11.74
C HIS A 76 -9.96 -22.59 11.56
#